data_AF-A0A8C3QJ87-F1
#
_entry.id   AF-A0A8C3QJ87-F1
#
_cell.length_a   1.000
_cell.length_b   1.000
_cell.length_c   1.000
_cell.angle_alpha   90.00
_cell.angle_beta   90.00
_cell.angle_gamma   90.00
#
_symmetry.space_group_name_H-M   'P 1'
#
loop_
_entity.id
_entity.type
_entity.pdbx_description
1 polymer ?
#
loop_
_entity_poly.entity_id
_entity_poly.type
_entity_poly.pdbx_seq_one_letter_code
_entity_poly.pdbx_strand_id
1 'polypeptide(L)'
;MLGALELDIVILSIHPAFFLRQYCSTEILKMLLTGPETCLSFPASRGSEELSGLAFLDCNTLLLCCAVGRLCLADIRQPRSLVEATSVPSASCSEQWCMGTRHGTQGLEPSSQPVARLSSKGLLTLTDLRKTSEFLALAKARVPSPGSGAEFLCVSWAPALEGCLAISGFDGTVHVYDTQNWDSSGREAEPIFVHKGHAFGGAGGSGELPLVTVHTWHLQKPRTLLSAANDGSLHVWDWVQPCGKCG
;
A
#
# COMPACT_ATOMS: atom_id res chain seq x y z
N MET A 1 6.99 10.84 40.19
CA MET A 1 8.10 10.67 39.24
C MET A 1 7.71 9.52 38.32
N LEU A 2 7.00 9.83 37.24
CA LEU A 2 6.59 8.91 36.19
C LEU A 2 6.90 9.64 34.89
N GLY A 3 7.76 9.01 34.09
CA GLY A 3 8.46 9.62 32.96
C GLY A 3 7.54 9.99 31.81
N ALA A 4 8.03 10.97 31.03
CA ALA A 4 7.39 11.57 29.88
C ALA A 4 6.92 10.53 28.85
N LEU A 5 5.66 10.64 28.43
CA LEU A 5 5.21 10.19 27.12
C LEU A 5 5.49 11.34 26.16
N GLU A 6 6.67 11.33 25.57
CA GLU A 6 6.99 12.21 24.45
C GLU A 6 6.66 11.43 23.17
N LEU A 7 5.49 11.72 22.60
CA LEU A 7 5.01 11.16 21.33
C LEU A 7 4.70 12.34 20.41
N ASP A 8 5.74 13.06 20.04
CA ASP A 8 5.68 14.07 18.99
C ASP A 8 6.13 13.43 17.67
N ILE A 9 5.14 13.10 16.83
CA ILE A 9 5.06 13.50 15.41
C ILE A 9 3.59 13.26 15.03
N VAL A 10 2.83 14.36 15.06
CA VAL A 10 1.50 14.46 14.45
C VAL A 10 1.73 14.89 13.01
N ILE A 11 1.35 14.05 12.04
CA ILE A 11 1.05 14.53 10.68
C ILE A 11 -0.38 14.11 10.35
N LEU A 12 -1.31 14.93 10.82
CA LEU A 12 -2.65 15.03 10.26
C LEU A 12 -2.52 15.78 8.93
N SER A 13 -2.82 15.13 7.81
CA SER A 13 -3.11 15.85 6.56
C SER A 13 -4.56 15.62 6.18
N ILE A 14 -5.38 16.61 6.52
CA ILE A 14 -6.79 16.75 6.20
C ILE A 14 -6.98 17.42 4.82
N HIS A 15 -6.07 17.17 3.88
CA HIS A 15 -6.16 17.68 2.51
C HIS A 15 -6.01 16.52 1.51
N PRO A 16 -6.87 16.41 0.47
CA PRO A 16 -6.85 15.30 -0.50
C PRO A 16 -5.56 15.15 -1.33
N ALA A 17 -4.51 15.93 -1.06
CA ALA A 17 -3.27 15.96 -1.83
C ALA A 17 -2.03 15.43 -1.08
N PHE A 18 -2.13 15.10 0.21
CA PHE A 18 -1.00 14.58 0.98
C PHE A 18 -1.49 13.46 1.90
N PHE A 19 -1.08 12.22 1.62
CA PHE A 19 -1.25 11.08 2.52
C PHE A 19 0.13 10.57 2.91
N LEU A 20 0.57 10.91 4.13
CA LEU A 20 1.58 10.14 4.85
C LEU A 20 0.81 9.14 5.71
N ARG A 21 1.04 7.86 5.45
CA ARG A 21 0.32 6.74 6.07
C ARG A 21 0.70 6.65 7.54
N GLN A 22 -0.27 6.71 8.44
CA GLN A 22 -0.10 6.36 9.85
C GLN A 22 -0.72 5.00 10.11
N TYR A 23 -0.05 4.17 10.93
CA TYR A 23 -0.60 2.94 11.49
C TYR A 23 -1.86 3.28 12.30
N CYS A 24 -3.02 2.93 11.78
CA CYS A 24 -4.26 3.02 12.52
C CYS A 24 -4.42 1.73 13.33
N SER A 25 -4.11 1.79 14.62
CA SER A 25 -4.71 0.85 15.58
C SER A 25 -6.24 0.89 15.40
N THR A 26 -6.92 -0.24 15.61
CA THR A 26 -8.39 -0.38 15.49
C THR A 26 -9.16 0.69 16.27
N GLU A 27 -8.56 1.28 17.30
CA GLU A 27 -9.13 2.35 18.11
C GLU A 27 -9.06 3.75 17.47
N ILE A 28 -8.08 4.03 16.60
CA ILE A 28 -7.96 5.33 15.90
C ILE A 28 -8.94 5.42 14.73
N LEU A 29 -9.26 4.28 14.09
CA LEU A 29 -10.31 4.20 13.07
C LEU A 29 -11.69 4.59 13.62
N LYS A 30 -11.95 4.30 14.91
CA LYS A 30 -13.17 4.74 15.61
C LYS A 30 -13.20 6.24 15.86
N MET A 31 -12.05 6.91 15.88
CA MET A 31 -11.94 8.34 16.21
C MET A 31 -11.94 9.24 14.95
N LEU A 32 -11.37 8.78 13.83
CA LEU A 32 -11.31 9.57 12.59
C LEU A 32 -12.62 9.61 11.79
N LEU A 33 -13.56 8.72 12.07
CA LEU A 33 -14.86 8.63 11.37
C LEU A 33 -16.02 9.24 12.17
N THR A 34 -15.73 9.89 13.32
CA THR A 34 -16.77 10.24 14.30
C THR A 34 -16.71 11.71 14.71
N GLY A 35 -17.77 12.46 14.35
CA GLY A 35 -18.36 13.36 15.35
C GLY A 35 -18.94 12.50 16.48
N PRO A 36 -19.19 13.07 17.67
CA PRO A 36 -19.43 12.34 18.93
C PRO A 36 -20.61 11.35 18.98
N GLU A 37 -21.38 11.18 17.88
CA GLU A 37 -22.66 10.47 17.85
C GLU A 37 -22.70 9.22 16.94
N THR A 38 -21.67 8.92 16.13
CA THR A 38 -21.74 7.82 15.14
C THR A 38 -20.54 6.89 15.14
N CYS A 39 -20.40 6.03 16.15
CA CYS A 39 -19.43 4.93 16.12
C CYS A 39 -19.74 3.94 14.98
N LEU A 40 -18.96 3.98 13.89
CA LEU A 40 -18.94 2.89 12.90
C LEU A 40 -18.23 1.68 13.52
N SER A 41 -18.99 0.80 14.17
CA SER A 41 -18.50 -0.52 14.58
C SER A 41 -18.57 -1.45 13.37
N PHE A 42 -17.43 -1.73 12.74
CA PHE A 42 -17.36 -2.75 11.70
C PHE A 42 -17.52 -4.13 12.37
N PRO A 43 -18.54 -4.94 12.00
CA PRO A 43 -18.60 -6.32 12.45
C PRO A 43 -17.43 -7.05 11.79
N ALA A 44 -16.34 -7.24 12.54
CA ALA A 44 -15.24 -8.08 12.10
C ALA A 44 -15.83 -9.45 11.73
N SER A 45 -15.59 -9.91 10.50
CA SER A 45 -16.03 -11.22 10.06
C SER A 45 -15.38 -12.29 10.94
N ARG A 46 -16.11 -12.85 11.91
CA ARG A 46 -15.77 -14.07 12.69
C ARG A 46 -14.33 -14.21 13.22
N GLY A 47 -13.59 -13.12 13.43
CA GLY A 47 -12.23 -13.15 13.96
C GLY A 47 -11.67 -11.75 14.16
N SER A 48 -10.83 -11.57 15.18
CA SER A 48 -10.09 -10.33 15.46
C SER A 48 -8.95 -10.15 14.45
N GLU A 49 -9.29 -9.97 13.17
CA GLU A 49 -8.29 -9.75 12.12
C GLU A 49 -7.77 -8.31 12.18
N GLU A 50 -6.44 -8.15 12.22
CA GLU A 50 -5.77 -6.85 12.17
C GLU A 50 -5.92 -6.21 10.80
N LEU A 51 -6.14 -4.89 10.75
CA LEU A 51 -6.19 -4.12 9.51
C LEU A 51 -4.80 -3.68 9.11
N SER A 52 -4.44 -3.91 7.85
CA SER A 52 -3.17 -3.44 7.29
C SER A 52 -3.33 -2.23 6.40
N GLY A 53 -4.54 -1.90 5.94
CA GLY A 53 -4.79 -0.73 5.10
C GLY A 53 -6.24 -0.29 5.00
N LEU A 54 -6.42 1.00 4.70
CA LEU A 54 -7.71 1.65 4.45
C LEU A 54 -7.56 2.63 3.28
N ALA A 55 -8.56 2.69 2.41
CA ALA A 55 -8.64 3.68 1.35
C ALA A 55 -10.09 4.12 1.11
N PHE A 56 -10.31 5.40 0.87
CA PHE A 56 -11.60 5.89 0.35
C PHE A 56 -11.65 5.65 -1.16
N LEU A 57 -12.73 5.03 -1.62
CA LEU A 57 -13.02 4.91 -3.05
C LEU A 57 -13.83 6.11 -3.55
N ASP A 58 -14.72 6.61 -2.69
CA ASP A 58 -15.50 7.84 -2.89
C ASP A 58 -15.86 8.45 -1.52
N CYS A 59 -16.73 9.45 -1.50
CA CYS A 59 -17.15 10.13 -0.27
C CYS A 59 -17.98 9.27 0.70
N ASN A 60 -18.50 8.14 0.25
CA ASN A 60 -19.34 7.23 1.02
C ASN A 60 -18.77 5.81 1.14
N THR A 61 -17.82 5.45 0.29
CA THR A 61 -17.34 4.07 0.16
C THR A 61 -15.88 3.94 0.62
N LEU A 62 -15.65 3.01 1.54
CA LEU A 62 -14.37 2.64 2.08
C LEU A 62 -13.98 1.23 1.63
N LEU A 63 -12.70 1.06 1.29
CA LEU A 63 -12.06 -0.22 1.12
C LEU A 63 -11.13 -0.48 2.31
N LEU A 64 -11.20 -1.67 2.87
CA LEU A 64 -10.36 -2.13 3.97
C LEU A 64 -9.56 -3.34 3.51
N CYS A 65 -8.31 -3.43 3.97
CA CYS A 65 -7.48 -4.61 3.81
C CYS A 65 -7.07 -5.14 5.18
N CYS A 66 -7.35 -6.42 5.42
CA CYS A 66 -6.84 -7.14 6.58
C CYS A 66 -5.38 -7.54 6.33
N ALA A 67 -4.61 -7.71 7.41
CA ALA A 67 -3.24 -8.23 7.35
C ALA A 67 -3.16 -9.60 6.66
N VAL A 68 -4.24 -10.38 6.66
CA VAL A 68 -4.35 -11.67 5.94
C VAL A 68 -4.68 -11.55 4.45
N GLY A 69 -4.74 -10.33 3.90
CA GLY A 69 -4.96 -10.06 2.47
C GLY A 69 -6.43 -9.98 2.03
N ARG A 70 -7.37 -10.22 2.95
CA ARG A 70 -8.82 -10.06 2.71
C ARG A 70 -9.15 -8.59 2.45
N LEU A 71 -10.00 -8.35 1.45
CA LEU A 71 -10.56 -7.04 1.16
C LEU A 71 -12.02 -6.98 1.61
N CYS A 72 -12.41 -5.88 2.24
CA CYS A 72 -13.78 -5.62 2.66
C CYS A 72 -14.23 -4.25 2.16
N LEU A 73 -15.44 -4.18 1.61
CA LEU A 73 -16.04 -2.93 1.18
C LEU A 73 -17.09 -2.46 2.19
N ALA A 74 -17.03 -1.19 2.57
CA ALA A 74 -17.98 -0.60 3.50
C ALA A 74 -18.58 0.68 2.93
N ASP A 75 -19.90 0.82 3.05
CA ASP A 75 -20.61 2.08 2.80
C ASP A 75 -20.88 2.77 4.13
N ILE A 76 -20.33 3.96 4.35
CA ILE A 76 -20.49 4.72 5.60
C ILE A 76 -21.95 5.10 5.86
N ARG A 77 -22.77 5.19 4.82
CA ARG A 77 -24.20 5.47 4.92
C ARG A 77 -24.98 4.25 5.43
N GLN A 78 -24.38 3.06 5.34
CA GLN A 78 -24.96 1.80 5.80
C GLN A 78 -24.00 1.07 6.76
N PRO A 79 -23.83 1.57 8.00
CA PRO A 79 -22.85 1.04 8.98
C PRO A 79 -22.96 -0.47 9.26
N ARG A 80 -24.13 -1.05 9.02
CA ARG A 80 -24.46 -2.46 9.29
C ARG A 80 -24.31 -3.36 8.05
N SER A 81 -24.05 -2.76 6.89
CA SER A 81 -23.88 -3.44 5.60
C SER A 81 -22.40 -3.49 5.28
N LEU A 82 -21.69 -4.48 5.84
CA LEU A 82 -20.37 -4.82 5.33
C LEU A 82 -20.60 -5.64 4.06
N VAL A 83 -20.31 -5.04 2.91
CA VAL A 83 -20.46 -5.73 1.63
C VAL A 83 -19.26 -6.65 1.46
N GLU A 84 -19.59 -7.94 1.43
CA GLU A 84 -18.82 -9.11 1.03
C GLU A 84 -17.29 -8.99 1.09
N ALA A 85 -16.72 -9.66 2.09
CA ALA A 85 -15.30 -9.93 2.18
C ALA A 85 -14.84 -10.79 1.00
N THR A 86 -14.07 -10.22 0.08
CA THR A 86 -13.38 -11.02 -0.93
C THR A 86 -12.11 -11.59 -0.30
N SER A 87 -12.14 -12.89 0.00
CA SER A 87 -10.93 -13.63 0.34
C SER A 87 -10.11 -13.85 -0.93
N VAL A 88 -8.81 -13.54 -0.85
CA VAL A 88 -7.83 -14.00 -1.85
C VAL A 88 -7.90 -15.53 -1.89
N PRO A 89 -8.03 -16.18 -3.06
CA PRO A 89 -7.74 -17.59 -3.18
C PRO A 89 -6.29 -17.85 -2.73
N SER A 90 -6.12 -18.61 -1.65
CA SER A 90 -4.85 -19.22 -1.21
C SER A 90 -3.71 -18.31 -0.72
N ALA A 91 -3.98 -17.31 0.12
CA ALA A 91 -2.92 -16.76 0.97
C ALA A 91 -2.61 -17.73 2.12
N SER A 92 -1.35 -18.18 2.26
CA SER A 92 -0.96 -18.97 3.44
C SER A 92 -1.13 -18.12 4.70
N CYS A 93 -1.62 -18.71 5.79
CA CYS A 93 -1.93 -18.04 7.07
C CYS A 93 -0.73 -17.30 7.71
N SER A 94 0.49 -17.44 7.18
CA SER A 94 1.72 -16.81 7.66
C SER A 94 2.13 -15.54 6.91
N GLU A 95 1.35 -15.06 5.95
CA GLU A 95 1.70 -13.85 5.17
C GLU A 95 0.97 -12.62 5.68
N GLN A 96 1.70 -11.50 5.78
CA GLN A 96 1.12 -10.18 5.96
C GLN A 96 0.94 -9.52 4.60
N TRP A 97 -0.11 -8.71 4.48
CA TRP A 97 -0.52 -8.09 3.23
C TRP A 97 -0.79 -6.62 3.43
N CYS A 98 -0.52 -5.79 2.43
CA CYS A 98 -1.02 -4.43 2.34
C CYS A 98 -1.70 -4.17 0.99
N MET A 99 -2.44 -3.07 0.88
CA MET A 99 -3.13 -2.69 -0.36
C MET A 99 -2.79 -1.27 -0.80
N GLY A 100 -2.96 -1.04 -2.11
CA GLY A 100 -2.86 0.25 -2.76
C GLY A 100 -3.98 0.40 -3.78
N THR A 101 -4.73 1.50 -3.67
CA THR A 101 -5.78 1.86 -4.63
C THR A 101 -5.27 2.98 -5.54
N ARG A 102 -5.80 3.03 -6.75
CA ARG A 102 -5.56 4.17 -7.63
C ARG A 102 -6.54 5.27 -7.26
N HIS A 103 -6.05 6.48 -7.02
CA HIS A 103 -6.93 7.62 -6.87
C HIS A 103 -7.49 7.97 -8.26
N GLY A 104 -8.82 8.01 -8.39
CA GLY A 104 -9.46 8.37 -9.65
C GLY A 104 -8.99 9.74 -10.13
N THR A 105 -8.55 9.82 -11.38
CA THR A 105 -8.58 11.08 -12.11
C THR A 105 -10.05 11.47 -12.30
N GLN A 106 -10.37 12.76 -12.15
CA GLN A 106 -11.75 13.24 -12.32
C GLN A 106 -12.33 12.70 -13.65
N GLY A 107 -13.35 11.83 -13.55
CA GLY A 107 -14.08 11.32 -14.71
C GLY A 107 -14.01 9.81 -14.99
N LEU A 108 -13.15 9.04 -14.32
CA LEU A 108 -13.26 7.57 -14.34
C LEU A 108 -13.97 7.06 -13.09
N GLU A 109 -14.92 6.14 -13.29
CA GLU A 109 -15.63 5.46 -12.20
C GLU A 109 -14.62 4.78 -11.25
N PRO A 110 -14.59 5.13 -9.95
CA PRO A 110 -13.60 4.62 -8.99
C PRO A 110 -13.58 3.10 -8.88
N SER A 111 -14.72 2.44 -9.12
CA SER A 111 -14.89 0.99 -9.10
C SER A 111 -14.21 0.26 -10.27
N SER A 112 -13.75 0.98 -11.30
CA SER A 112 -13.11 0.39 -12.48
C SER A 112 -11.60 0.25 -12.37
N GLN A 113 -10.99 0.80 -11.32
CA GLN A 113 -9.54 0.77 -11.16
C GLN A 113 -9.11 -0.47 -10.34
N PRO A 114 -8.05 -1.17 -10.76
CA PRO A 114 -7.56 -2.34 -10.05
C PRO A 114 -7.03 -1.95 -8.66
N VAL A 115 -7.39 -2.75 -7.66
CA VAL A 115 -6.75 -2.72 -6.34
C VAL A 115 -5.50 -3.58 -6.40
N ALA A 116 -4.36 -3.00 -6.05
CA ALA A 116 -3.12 -3.74 -5.87
C ALA A 116 -3.04 -4.25 -4.43
N ARG A 117 -2.62 -5.49 -4.24
CA ARG A 117 -2.19 -6.01 -2.93
C ARG A 117 -0.81 -6.62 -3.02
N LEU A 118 -0.03 -6.42 -1.98
CA LEU A 118 1.34 -6.89 -1.83
C LEU A 118 1.43 -7.76 -0.58
N SER A 119 2.01 -8.97 -0.71
CA SER A 119 2.30 -9.85 0.42
C SER A 119 3.75 -9.72 0.90
N SER A 120 4.00 -10.12 2.14
CA SER A 120 5.33 -10.17 2.73
C SER A 120 6.28 -11.14 2.03
N LYS A 121 5.79 -12.00 1.13
CA LYS A 121 6.61 -12.86 0.27
C LYS A 121 6.83 -12.28 -1.14
N GLY A 122 6.46 -11.03 -1.37
CA GLY A 122 6.58 -10.36 -2.66
C GLY A 122 5.52 -10.77 -3.67
N LEU A 123 4.40 -11.36 -3.24
CA LEU A 123 3.30 -11.67 -4.16
C LEU A 123 2.47 -10.40 -4.41
N LEU A 124 2.25 -10.08 -5.69
CA LEU A 124 1.44 -8.95 -6.14
C LEU A 124 0.19 -9.45 -6.83
N THR A 125 -0.97 -8.98 -6.38
CA THR A 125 -2.27 -9.27 -6.99
C THR A 125 -2.95 -7.98 -7.42
N LEU A 126 -3.56 -8.01 -8.61
CA LEU A 126 -4.44 -6.95 -9.09
C LEU A 126 -5.87 -7.49 -9.12
N THR A 127 -6.80 -6.79 -8.49
CA THR A 127 -8.21 -7.22 -8.38
C THR A 127 -9.15 -6.10 -8.82
N ASP A 128 -10.10 -6.43 -9.71
CA ASP A 128 -11.24 -5.57 -10.02
C ASP A 128 -12.30 -5.75 -8.93
N LEU A 129 -12.68 -4.68 -8.23
CA LEU A 129 -13.70 -4.74 -7.17
C LEU A 129 -15.09 -5.10 -7.69
N ARG A 130 -15.35 -5.00 -9.01
CA ARG A 130 -16.60 -5.42 -9.64
C ARG A 130 -16.58 -6.89 -10.04
N LYS A 131 -15.39 -7.49 -10.17
CA LYS A 131 -15.18 -8.88 -10.58
C LYS A 131 -14.25 -9.58 -9.59
N THR A 132 -14.75 -9.76 -8.37
CA THR A 132 -13.99 -10.26 -7.21
C THR A 132 -13.68 -11.76 -7.25
N SER A 133 -14.30 -12.51 -8.16
CA SER A 133 -14.09 -13.96 -8.29
C SER A 133 -12.73 -14.34 -8.90
N GLU A 134 -12.05 -13.41 -9.57
CA GLU A 134 -10.79 -13.66 -10.28
C GLU A 134 -9.80 -12.51 -10.11
N PHE A 135 -8.50 -12.80 -10.23
CA PHE A 135 -7.49 -11.75 -10.34
C PHE A 135 -7.44 -11.22 -11.77
N LEU A 136 -7.26 -9.90 -11.90
CA LEU A 136 -6.87 -9.29 -13.17
C LEU A 136 -5.44 -9.71 -13.55
N ALA A 137 -4.55 -9.73 -12.56
CA ALA A 137 -3.17 -10.15 -12.73
C ALA A 137 -2.57 -10.67 -11.41
N LEU A 138 -1.57 -11.55 -11.56
CA LEU A 138 -0.77 -12.13 -10.49
C LEU A 138 0.71 -12.07 -10.91
N ALA A 139 1.55 -11.50 -10.06
CA ALA A 139 2.98 -11.41 -10.31
C ALA A 139 3.78 -11.65 -9.03
N LYS A 140 5.00 -12.15 -9.17
CA LYS A 140 5.95 -12.30 -8.06
C LYS A 140 7.07 -11.28 -8.20
N ALA A 141 7.24 -10.41 -7.21
CA ALA A 141 8.38 -9.53 -7.11
C ALA A 141 9.60 -10.28 -6.57
N ARG A 142 10.77 -10.08 -7.19
CA ARG A 142 12.05 -10.54 -6.65
C ARG A 142 12.44 -9.64 -5.47
N VAL A 143 12.16 -10.09 -4.25
CA VAL A 143 12.49 -9.38 -3.00
C VAL A 143 13.60 -10.10 -2.24
N PRO A 144 14.59 -9.39 -1.67
CA PRO A 144 15.79 -10.01 -1.10
C PRO A 144 15.53 -10.74 0.23
N SER A 145 14.56 -10.30 1.02
CA SER A 145 14.27 -10.80 2.37
C SER A 145 12.77 -11.04 2.58
N PRO A 146 12.18 -12.09 1.95
CA PRO A 146 10.76 -12.43 2.15
C PRO A 146 10.43 -12.60 3.65
N GLY A 147 9.45 -11.87 4.15
CA GLY A 147 8.98 -11.92 5.53
C GLY A 147 9.67 -10.97 6.52
N SER A 148 10.77 -10.31 6.14
CA SER A 148 11.36 -9.21 6.94
C SER A 148 10.63 -7.90 6.67
N GLY A 149 10.47 -7.04 7.69
CA GLY A 149 9.83 -5.74 7.55
C GLY A 149 8.37 -5.82 7.11
N ALA A 150 7.68 -6.91 7.44
CA ALA A 150 6.32 -7.18 6.99
C ALA A 150 5.31 -6.13 7.50
N GLU A 151 5.63 -5.45 8.59
CA GLU A 151 4.91 -4.28 9.08
C GLU A 151 5.04 -3.07 8.14
N PHE A 152 6.15 -2.91 7.43
CA PHE A 152 6.49 -1.76 6.58
C PHE A 152 6.10 -1.91 5.12
N LEU A 153 5.38 -2.98 4.76
CA LEU A 153 4.95 -3.21 3.39
C LEU A 153 4.15 -2.02 2.86
N CYS A 154 4.60 -1.50 1.72
CA CYS A 154 3.96 -0.38 1.07
C CYS A 154 3.79 -0.69 -0.40
N VAL A 155 2.61 -0.37 -0.94
CA VAL A 155 2.30 -0.48 -2.37
C VAL A 155 1.45 0.72 -2.78
N SER A 156 1.83 1.39 -3.88
CA SER A 156 1.12 2.59 -4.34
C SER A 156 1.15 2.74 -5.86
N TRP A 157 0.02 3.16 -6.42
CA TRP A 157 -0.10 3.46 -7.84
C TRP A 157 0.47 4.84 -8.17
N ALA A 158 1.14 4.93 -9.31
CA ALA A 158 1.56 6.22 -9.85
C ALA A 158 0.31 7.04 -10.24
N PRO A 159 0.20 8.31 -9.78
CA PRO A 159 -0.97 9.14 -10.08
C PRO A 159 -1.13 9.44 -11.57
N ALA A 160 -0.01 9.62 -12.27
CA ALA A 160 0.03 10.12 -13.65
C ALA A 160 0.67 9.15 -14.66
N LEU A 161 1.13 7.97 -14.21
CA LEU A 161 1.69 6.94 -15.09
C LEU A 161 0.76 5.73 -15.10
N GLU A 162 0.12 5.50 -16.24
CA GLU A 162 -0.78 4.36 -16.43
C GLU A 162 -0.05 3.03 -16.16
N GLY A 163 -0.69 2.13 -15.41
CA GLY A 163 -0.14 0.81 -15.11
C GLY A 163 1.13 0.80 -14.24
N CYS A 164 1.61 1.94 -13.73
CA CYS A 164 2.83 1.97 -12.93
C CYS A 164 2.52 1.82 -11.44
N LEU A 165 3.22 0.89 -10.79
CA LEU A 165 3.05 0.55 -9.39
C LEU A 165 4.40 0.50 -8.66
N ALA A 166 4.49 1.15 -7.50
CA ALA A 166 5.65 1.08 -6.62
C ALA A 166 5.41 0.14 -5.44
N ILE A 167 6.46 -0.56 -5.00
CA ILE A 167 6.48 -1.36 -3.77
C ILE A 167 7.73 -1.04 -2.94
N SER A 168 7.61 -1.18 -1.62
CA SER A 168 8.73 -1.10 -0.67
C SER A 168 8.41 -1.87 0.62
N GLY A 169 9.33 -1.84 1.60
CA GLY A 169 9.14 -2.47 2.91
C GLY A 169 9.96 -3.74 3.13
N PHE A 170 10.60 -4.27 2.09
CA PHE A 170 11.41 -5.49 2.18
C PHE A 170 12.86 -5.22 2.58
N ASP A 171 13.38 -4.07 2.17
CA ASP A 171 14.76 -3.63 2.35
C ASP A 171 14.86 -2.09 2.16
N GLY A 172 16.08 -1.58 1.91
CA GLY A 172 16.38 -0.19 1.61
C GLY A 172 16.04 0.26 0.19
N THR A 173 15.12 -0.43 -0.50
CA THR A 173 14.77 -0.13 -1.89
C THR A 173 13.29 0.16 -2.12
N VAL A 174 13.02 0.88 -3.22
CA VAL A 174 11.67 1.03 -3.78
C VAL A 174 11.70 0.50 -5.21
N HIS A 175 10.91 -0.51 -5.49
CA HIS A 175 10.83 -1.13 -6.81
C HIS A 175 9.60 -0.62 -7.53
N VAL A 176 9.73 -0.30 -8.81
CA VAL A 176 8.59 0.08 -9.65
C VAL A 176 8.43 -0.82 -10.83
N TYR A 177 7.17 -1.16 -11.08
CA TYR A 177 6.72 -2.08 -12.09
C TYR A 177 5.77 -1.41 -13.06
N ASP A 178 5.79 -1.88 -14.30
CA ASP A 178 4.71 -1.69 -15.27
C ASP A 178 3.84 -2.95 -15.27
N THR A 179 2.56 -2.80 -14.95
CA THR A 179 1.62 -3.91 -14.79
C THR A 179 0.86 -4.25 -16.07
N GLN A 180 1.03 -3.50 -17.16
CA GLN A 180 0.21 -3.65 -18.39
C GLN A 180 0.37 -5.02 -19.06
N ASN A 181 1.54 -5.65 -18.89
CA ASN A 181 1.85 -6.96 -19.47
C ASN A 181 1.70 -8.12 -18.49
N TRP A 182 1.14 -7.87 -17.29
CA TRP A 182 0.93 -8.94 -16.33
C TRP A 182 -0.33 -9.72 -16.68
N ASP A 183 -0.27 -11.03 -16.47
CA ASP A 183 -1.40 -11.95 -16.64
C ASP A 183 -1.69 -12.66 -15.32
N SER A 184 -2.59 -13.64 -15.34
CA SER A 184 -2.94 -14.44 -14.16
C SER A 184 -1.96 -15.60 -13.89
N SER A 185 -0.82 -15.68 -14.59
CA SER A 185 0.09 -16.83 -14.51
C SER A 185 1.04 -16.80 -13.32
N GLY A 186 1.16 -15.67 -12.60
CA GLY A 186 2.00 -15.58 -11.40
C GLY A 186 3.50 -15.54 -11.68
N ARG A 187 3.89 -15.14 -12.89
CA ARG A 187 5.30 -15.03 -13.30
C ARG A 187 6.06 -14.02 -12.44
N GLU A 188 7.37 -14.21 -12.37
CA GLU A 188 8.25 -13.23 -11.78
C GLU A 188 8.26 -11.95 -12.63
N ALA A 189 8.03 -10.80 -12.00
CA ALA A 189 8.04 -9.50 -12.63
C ALA A 189 9.39 -8.81 -12.40
N GLU A 190 9.95 -8.25 -13.47
CA GLU A 190 11.15 -7.42 -13.40
C GLU A 190 10.75 -5.94 -13.24
N PRO A 191 11.34 -5.21 -12.29
CA PRO A 191 11.05 -3.80 -12.10
C PRO A 191 11.60 -2.96 -13.27
N ILE A 192 10.82 -1.99 -13.73
CA ILE A 192 11.27 -0.97 -14.70
C ILE A 192 12.23 0.04 -14.07
N PHE A 193 12.23 0.14 -12.73
CA PHE A 193 13.16 0.95 -11.96
C PHE A 193 13.32 0.42 -10.54
N VAL A 194 14.54 0.54 -9.99
CA VAL A 194 14.84 0.23 -8.60
C VAL A 194 15.55 1.40 -7.95
N HIS A 195 14.90 2.00 -6.95
CA HIS A 195 15.47 3.00 -6.08
C HIS A 195 16.31 2.32 -4.98
N LYS A 196 17.59 2.69 -4.80
CA LYS A 196 18.51 2.03 -3.84
C LYS A 196 19.17 2.96 -2.81
N GLY A 197 18.59 4.11 -2.55
CA GLY A 197 19.24 5.20 -1.79
C GLY A 197 19.48 4.84 -0.33
N HIS A 198 18.50 4.20 0.29
CA HIS A 198 18.59 3.70 1.67
C HIS A 198 19.53 2.49 1.77
N ALA A 199 19.71 1.73 0.67
CA ALA A 199 20.60 0.58 0.61
C ALA A 199 22.11 0.95 0.54
N PHE A 200 22.47 2.21 0.31
CA PHE A 200 23.87 2.64 0.17
C PHE A 200 24.38 3.49 1.36
N GLY A 201 23.56 3.75 2.38
CA GLY A 201 23.86 4.71 3.47
C GLY A 201 24.58 4.18 4.72
N GLY A 202 24.79 2.86 4.85
CA GLY A 202 25.31 2.26 6.09
C GLY A 202 26.83 2.39 6.27
N ALA A 203 27.32 3.55 6.72
CA ALA A 203 28.71 3.73 7.17
C ALA A 203 28.95 3.32 8.64
N GLY A 204 27.97 2.68 9.29
CA GLY A 204 28.03 2.40 10.73
C GLY A 204 27.65 0.97 11.10
N GLY A 205 28.66 0.09 11.20
CA GLY A 205 28.78 -0.99 12.19
C GLY A 205 27.81 -2.19 12.21
N SER A 206 26.54 -2.05 11.88
CA SER A 206 25.58 -3.15 11.80
C SER A 206 25.30 -3.44 10.34
N GLY A 207 25.70 -4.59 9.81
CA GLY A 207 25.51 -4.98 8.41
C GLY A 207 24.06 -5.15 7.94
N GLU A 208 23.09 -4.54 8.62
CA GLU A 208 21.67 -4.54 8.27
C GLU A 208 21.31 -3.23 7.56
N LEU A 209 20.71 -3.35 6.38
CA LEU A 209 20.31 -2.19 5.57
C LEU A 209 19.04 -1.55 6.16
N PRO A 210 18.95 -0.20 6.19
CA PRO A 210 17.72 0.48 6.57
C PRO A 210 16.53 -0.03 5.76
N LEU A 211 15.38 -0.20 6.41
CA LEU A 211 14.14 -0.62 5.76
C LEU A 211 13.33 0.60 5.37
N VAL A 212 12.87 0.65 4.12
CA VAL A 212 11.92 1.69 3.68
C VAL A 212 10.58 1.47 4.39
N THR A 213 10.20 2.40 5.24
CA THR A 213 8.96 2.33 6.04
C THR A 213 7.74 2.82 5.28
N VAL A 214 7.94 3.74 4.33
CA VAL A 214 6.89 4.31 3.49
C VAL A 214 7.48 4.91 2.22
N HIS A 215 6.70 4.90 1.14
CA HIS A 215 6.96 5.70 -0.04
C HIS A 215 5.69 6.40 -0.54
N THR A 216 5.86 7.45 -1.35
CA THR A 216 4.76 8.13 -2.02
C THR A 216 5.23 8.77 -3.34
N TRP A 217 4.29 8.94 -4.27
CA TRP A 217 4.53 9.56 -5.57
C TRP A 217 4.31 11.07 -5.51
N HIS A 218 5.14 11.83 -6.23
CA HIS A 218 4.91 13.25 -6.41
C HIS A 218 3.76 13.50 -7.38
N LEU A 219 2.72 14.21 -6.94
CA LEU A 219 1.50 14.41 -7.74
C LEU A 219 1.74 15.16 -9.07
N GLN A 220 2.65 16.13 -9.08
CA GLN A 220 2.91 16.97 -10.28
C GLN A 220 4.13 16.54 -11.10
N LYS A 221 4.91 15.56 -10.60
CA LYS A 221 6.14 15.09 -11.24
C LYS A 221 6.01 13.58 -11.40
N PRO A 222 5.46 13.10 -12.53
CA PRO A 222 5.00 11.72 -12.69
C PRO A 222 6.03 10.63 -12.37
N ARG A 223 7.33 10.95 -12.50
CA ARG A 223 8.45 10.02 -12.31
C ARG A 223 9.23 10.28 -11.02
N THR A 224 8.68 11.09 -10.12
CA THR A 224 9.29 11.41 -8.85
C THR A 224 8.66 10.63 -7.69
N LEU A 225 9.50 9.96 -6.90
CA LEU A 225 9.13 9.23 -5.69
C LEU A 225 9.85 9.81 -4.46
N LEU A 226 9.16 9.75 -3.32
CA LEU A 226 9.69 10.07 -2.01
C LEU A 226 9.66 8.80 -1.15
N SER A 227 10.71 8.56 -0.37
CA SER A 227 10.77 7.40 0.53
C SER A 227 11.45 7.75 1.84
N ALA A 228 10.91 7.25 2.94
CA ALA A 228 11.50 7.34 4.27
C ALA A 228 11.88 5.95 4.78
N ALA A 229 12.93 5.87 5.61
CA ALA A 229 13.39 4.63 6.20
C ALA A 229 13.46 4.68 7.73
N ASN A 230 13.67 3.52 8.36
CA ASN A 230 13.72 3.36 9.81
C ASN A 230 14.98 3.95 10.47
N ASP A 231 15.98 4.35 9.68
CA ASP A 231 17.15 5.10 10.13
C ASP A 231 16.91 6.62 10.20
N GLY A 232 15.68 7.07 9.89
CA GLY A 232 15.28 8.47 9.90
C GLY A 232 15.65 9.24 8.62
N SER A 233 16.21 8.57 7.61
CA SER A 233 16.53 9.21 6.34
C SER A 233 15.27 9.40 5.47
N LEU A 234 15.27 10.48 4.69
CA LEU A 234 14.25 10.81 3.69
C LEU A 234 14.95 11.09 2.38
N HIS A 235 14.46 10.48 1.31
CA HIS A 235 15.03 10.68 -0.02
C HIS A 235 13.95 10.98 -1.07
N VAL A 236 14.34 11.77 -2.08
CA VAL A 236 13.51 12.16 -3.21
C VAL A 236 14.25 11.83 -4.50
N TRP A 237 13.56 11.20 -5.45
CA TRP A 237 14.18 10.68 -6.67
C TRP A 237 13.31 10.97 -7.86
N ASP A 238 13.90 11.52 -8.91
CA ASP A 238 13.28 11.58 -10.22
C ASP A 238 14.00 10.59 -11.12
N TRP A 239 13.26 9.69 -11.77
CA TRP A 239 13.87 8.77 -12.73
C TRP A 239 13.59 9.17 -14.17
N VAL A 240 14.49 8.75 -15.04
CA VAL A 240 14.35 8.85 -16.48
C VAL A 240 14.25 7.42 -17.01
N GLN A 241 13.22 7.14 -17.80
CA GLN A 241 13.18 5.88 -18.53
C GLN A 241 14.39 5.85 -19.47
N PRO A 242 15.19 4.77 -19.52
CA PRO A 242 16.21 4.64 -20.55
C PRO A 242 15.54 4.84 -21.90
N CYS A 243 16.02 5.81 -22.69
CA CYS A 243 15.54 5.96 -24.06
C CYS A 243 15.69 4.60 -24.75
N GLY A 244 14.56 4.04 -25.22
CA GLY A 244 14.57 2.77 -25.94
C GLY A 244 15.60 2.85 -27.07
N LYS A 245 16.42 1.81 -27.21
CA LYS A 245 17.35 1.71 -28.34
C LYS A 245 16.52 1.91 -29.62
N CYS A 246 16.82 2.96 -30.37
CA CYS A 246 16.40 3.04 -31.76
C CYS A 246 17.06 1.84 -32.47
N GLY A 247 16.25 0.84 -32.81
CA GLY A 247 16.62 -0.31 -33.63
C GLY A 247 15.73 -0.32 -34.84
#